data_AF-A0A1Y2MFT4-F1
#
_entry.id   AF-A0A1Y2MFT4-F1
#
_cell.length_a   1.000
_cell.length_b   1.000
_cell.length_c   1.000
_cell.angle_alpha   90.00
_cell.angle_beta   90.00
_cell.angle_gamma   90.00
#
_symmetry.space_group_name_H-M   'P 1'
#
loop_
_entity.id
_entity.type
_entity.pdbx_description
1 polymer ?
#
loop_
_entity_poly.entity_id
_entity_poly.type
_entity_poly.pdbx_seq_one_letter_code
_entity_poly.pdbx_strand_id
1 'polypeptide(L)'
;MVGRSRRTSRTFSDYSNNANATPSSSVALNTRRNNMPGVRTRSSGEVAPTPGTAQPTRIPQHYYLPPTVPSPFFGTLDACHDAIFDWGALNTATIPVKEALLMPVSTETNWPVLLNNMVEQMGNASCTRARFLLEEFLFLVTRTLLPEQIAENRASMGRLYNRKKHLAIRLMLRYDMIREWGMGDGPQGKREMSVPSVPPPNLVGSSSVFGQPSGRPTNGTQNGNENEPILSGHRRRELMPNVWPTLIAAPQGGYPTLGVRDRMKHYITGLDKYLLLTDEEVRQWEDKVLVAWASQIVLQWQWLCQSNQTLEYMEVGGWEELDGRAEECEWIAEKKEVTTVKGVKNVEET
;
A
#
# COMPACT_ATOMS: atom_id res chain seq x y z
N MET A 1 -60.21 -13.92 -17.47
CA MET A 1 -60.53 -13.05 -16.32
C MET A 1 -59.24 -12.89 -15.51
N VAL A 2 -58.36 -11.93 -15.83
CA VAL A 2 -58.31 -10.53 -15.35
C VAL A 2 -58.36 -10.40 -13.82
N GLY A 3 -57.23 -10.01 -13.23
CA GLY A 3 -57.09 -9.57 -11.83
C GLY A 3 -55.65 -9.15 -11.52
N ARG A 4 -55.37 -7.84 -11.65
CA ARG A 4 -54.08 -7.14 -11.48
C ARG A 4 -53.75 -6.81 -10.01
N SER A 5 -52.49 -6.36 -9.82
CA SER A 5 -52.03 -5.24 -8.92
C SER A 5 -51.51 -5.66 -7.53
N ARG A 6 -50.42 -5.11 -6.93
CA ARG A 6 -49.67 -3.85 -7.14
C ARG A 6 -48.17 -3.99 -6.83
N ARG A 7 -47.36 -3.29 -7.63
CA ARG A 7 -46.02 -2.73 -7.33
C ARG A 7 -46.19 -1.44 -6.53
N THR A 8 -45.28 -1.13 -5.61
CA THR A 8 -45.07 0.23 -5.10
C THR A 8 -43.59 0.59 -5.21
N SER A 9 -43.30 1.44 -6.19
CA SER A 9 -42.10 2.28 -6.27
C SER A 9 -42.31 3.52 -5.40
N ARG A 10 -41.23 4.08 -4.82
CA ARG A 10 -41.20 5.48 -4.37
C ARG A 10 -39.94 6.16 -4.88
N THR A 11 -40.18 7.15 -5.72
CA THR A 11 -39.30 8.26 -6.15
C THR A 11 -39.93 9.55 -5.65
N PHE A 12 -39.12 10.48 -5.13
CA PHE A 12 -39.37 11.93 -4.98
C PHE A 12 -37.96 12.51 -4.72
N SER A 13 -37.26 13.30 -5.56
CA SER A 13 -37.59 14.49 -6.37
C SER A 13 -38.17 15.64 -5.56
N ASP A 14 -37.36 16.64 -5.21
CA ASP A 14 -37.78 18.05 -5.27
C ASP A 14 -36.56 18.97 -5.43
N TYR A 15 -36.39 19.45 -6.67
CA TYR A 15 -35.63 20.65 -7.01
C TYR A 15 -36.66 21.77 -7.24
N SER A 16 -36.52 22.90 -6.53
CA SER A 16 -37.20 24.14 -6.89
C SER A 16 -36.29 25.34 -6.61
N ASN A 17 -35.80 25.91 -7.71
CA ASN A 17 -35.66 27.33 -8.03
C ASN A 17 -35.88 28.36 -6.91
N ASN A 18 -34.90 29.26 -6.77
CA ASN A 18 -35.23 30.68 -6.61
C ASN A 18 -34.21 31.56 -7.32
N ALA A 19 -34.72 32.40 -8.22
CA ALA A 19 -34.00 33.42 -8.98
C ALA A 19 -34.55 34.78 -8.58
N ASN A 20 -33.70 35.67 -8.05
CA ASN A 20 -33.58 37.10 -8.43
C ASN A 20 -32.77 37.93 -7.40
N ALA A 21 -31.66 38.48 -7.91
CA ALA A 21 -30.97 39.77 -7.68
C ALA A 21 -31.21 40.57 -6.38
N THR A 22 -30.19 41.20 -5.75
CA THR A 22 -29.41 42.34 -6.31
C THR A 22 -28.10 42.60 -5.51
N PRO A 23 -27.18 43.45 -6.00
CA PRO A 23 -25.76 43.49 -5.62
C PRO A 23 -25.43 44.53 -4.54
N SER A 24 -24.24 44.42 -3.95
CA SER A 24 -23.58 45.57 -3.32
C SER A 24 -22.07 45.55 -3.49
N SER A 25 -21.58 46.78 -3.71
CA SER A 25 -20.27 47.19 -4.18
C SER A 25 -19.18 47.20 -3.11
N SER A 26 -17.96 46.92 -3.59
CA SER A 26 -16.71 47.70 -3.41
C SER A 26 -15.94 47.72 -2.08
N VAL A 27 -14.61 47.76 -2.26
CA VAL A 27 -13.52 48.21 -1.37
C VAL A 27 -13.03 47.13 -0.37
N ALA A 28 -11.77 46.73 -0.25
CA ALA A 28 -10.49 47.34 -0.60
C ALA A 28 -9.42 46.28 -0.97
N LEU A 29 -8.51 46.70 -1.86
CA LEU A 29 -7.15 46.15 -1.98
C LEU A 29 -6.44 46.25 -0.63
N ASN A 30 -5.95 45.12 -0.11
CA ASN A 30 -4.91 45.13 0.92
C ASN A 30 -3.71 44.30 0.45
N THR A 31 -2.83 45.03 -0.23
CA THR A 31 -1.45 44.67 -0.56
C THR A 31 -0.66 44.51 0.74
N ARG A 32 -0.54 43.29 1.27
CA ARG A 32 0.35 43.05 2.42
C ARG A 32 1.74 42.61 1.96
N ARG A 33 2.63 43.61 1.98
CA ARG A 33 4.09 43.54 1.91
C ARG A 33 4.69 42.48 2.85
N ASN A 34 5.73 41.84 2.32
CA ASN A 34 7.03 41.51 2.92
C ASN A 34 7.06 41.01 4.37
N ASN A 35 7.47 39.74 4.53
CA ASN A 35 8.49 39.37 5.51
C ASN A 35 9.11 38.01 5.12
N MET A 36 10.22 38.09 4.40
CA MET A 36 11.18 37.00 4.21
C MET A 36 11.99 36.84 5.51
N PRO A 37 11.97 35.68 6.19
CA PRO A 37 12.91 35.40 7.27
C PRO A 37 14.31 35.20 6.70
N GLY A 38 15.26 35.95 7.24
CA GLY A 38 16.64 36.05 6.78
C GLY A 38 17.38 34.71 6.65
N VAL A 39 18.11 34.61 5.54
CA VAL A 39 19.19 33.65 5.32
C VAL A 39 20.27 33.88 6.38
N ARG A 40 20.39 32.97 7.35
CA ARG A 40 21.54 32.89 8.25
C ARG A 40 22.61 32.03 7.58
N THR A 41 23.61 32.69 7.01
CA THR A 41 24.92 32.11 6.70
C THR A 41 25.58 31.67 8.00
N ARG A 42 25.61 30.37 8.28
CA ARG A 42 26.49 29.79 9.31
C ARG A 42 27.86 29.56 8.69
N SER A 43 28.83 30.34 9.17
CA SER A 43 30.25 30.14 8.96
C SER A 43 30.70 28.78 9.48
N SER A 44 31.48 28.08 8.65
CA SER A 44 32.14 26.81 8.90
C SER A 44 33.12 26.91 10.08
N GLY A 45 32.87 26.12 11.12
CA GLY A 45 33.88 25.69 12.08
C GLY A 45 34.23 24.24 11.78
N GLU A 46 35.34 24.03 11.09
CA GLU A 46 35.89 22.72 10.75
C GLU A 46 36.52 22.10 12.01
N VAL A 47 35.76 21.22 12.67
CA VAL A 47 36.27 20.33 13.72
C VAL A 47 36.27 18.93 13.14
N ALA A 48 37.47 18.33 13.06
CA ALA A 48 37.67 16.99 12.55
C ALA A 48 36.83 15.95 13.33
N PRO A 49 36.16 15.00 12.65
CA PRO A 49 35.37 13.98 13.32
C PRO A 49 36.27 12.96 14.01
N THR A 50 36.14 12.87 15.33
CA THR A 50 36.69 11.79 16.15
C THR A 50 36.15 10.43 15.66
N PRO A 51 36.94 9.33 15.64
CA PRO A 51 36.48 8.02 15.18
C PRO A 51 35.33 7.52 16.06
N GLY A 52 34.11 7.66 15.55
CA GLY A 52 32.89 7.37 16.27
C GLY A 52 32.64 5.87 16.40
N THR A 53 32.30 5.44 17.62
CA THR A 53 31.43 4.30 17.86
C THR A 53 30.31 4.28 16.81
N ALA A 54 30.26 3.23 16.00
CA ALA A 54 29.24 3.04 14.99
C ALA A 54 27.87 3.17 15.66
N GLN A 55 27.18 4.29 15.39
CA GLN A 55 25.79 4.45 15.78
C GLN A 55 25.03 3.31 15.07
N PRO A 56 24.32 2.43 15.79
CA PRO A 56 23.51 1.41 15.15
C PRO A 56 22.56 2.14 14.20
N THR A 57 22.69 1.87 12.90
CA THR A 57 21.80 2.42 11.90
C THR A 57 20.39 1.96 12.25
N ARG A 58 19.53 2.93 12.56
CA ARG A 58 18.16 2.72 13.04
C ARG A 58 17.25 2.05 12.01
N ILE A 59 17.62 2.08 10.74
CA ILE A 59 16.90 1.44 9.64
C ILE A 59 17.34 -0.03 9.53
N PRO A 60 16.42 -1.01 9.39
CA PRO A 60 16.75 -2.41 9.19
C PRO A 60 17.72 -2.65 8.01
N GLN A 61 18.61 -3.64 8.16
CA GLN A 61 19.71 -3.87 7.22
C GLN A 61 19.25 -4.13 5.77
N HIS A 62 18.10 -4.79 5.57
CA HIS A 62 17.61 -5.14 4.24
C HIS A 62 17.28 -3.91 3.36
N TYR A 63 17.05 -2.72 3.94
CA TYR A 63 16.85 -1.48 3.18
C TYR A 63 18.12 -0.96 2.51
N TYR A 64 19.29 -1.43 2.94
CA TYR A 64 20.57 -1.05 2.35
C TYR A 64 20.99 -1.98 1.20
N LEU A 65 20.21 -3.03 0.92
CA LEU A 65 20.45 -3.90 -0.23
C LEU A 65 20.16 -3.14 -1.53
N PRO A 66 20.88 -3.42 -2.63
CA PRO A 66 20.62 -2.78 -3.90
C PRO A 66 19.23 -3.18 -4.43
N PRO A 67 18.48 -2.27 -5.09
CA PRO A 67 17.22 -2.63 -5.72
C PRO A 67 17.44 -3.55 -6.93
N THR A 68 16.49 -4.44 -7.19
CA THR A 68 16.47 -5.23 -8.44
C THR A 68 15.99 -4.35 -9.59
N VAL A 69 16.77 -4.26 -10.66
CA VAL A 69 16.48 -3.41 -11.83
C VAL A 69 16.68 -4.23 -13.12
N PRO A 70 15.65 -4.42 -13.96
CA PRO A 70 14.27 -3.92 -13.79
C PRO A 70 13.55 -4.59 -12.60
N SER A 71 12.52 -3.93 -12.07
CA SER A 71 11.64 -4.51 -11.04
C SER A 71 10.99 -5.79 -11.59
N PRO A 72 10.93 -6.90 -10.81
CA PRO A 72 10.23 -8.11 -11.21
C PRO A 72 8.71 -7.99 -11.06
N PHE A 73 8.22 -6.91 -10.43
CA PHE A 73 6.80 -6.61 -10.25
C PHE A 73 6.33 -5.71 -11.38
N PHE A 74 5.24 -6.11 -12.04
CA PHE A 74 4.60 -5.32 -13.09
C PHE A 74 3.80 -4.15 -12.51
N GLY A 75 3.30 -4.31 -11.29
CA GLY A 75 2.53 -3.29 -10.60
C GLY A 75 1.12 -3.15 -11.16
N THR A 76 0.43 -4.27 -11.38
CA THR A 76 -0.95 -4.30 -11.87
C THR A 76 -1.81 -5.32 -11.13
N LEU A 77 -3.11 -5.04 -11.03
CA LEU A 77 -4.09 -6.00 -10.52
C LEU A 77 -4.22 -7.23 -11.41
N ASP A 78 -4.06 -7.10 -12.73
CA ASP A 78 -4.09 -8.23 -13.66
C ASP A 78 -2.97 -9.25 -13.37
N ALA A 79 -1.75 -8.78 -13.06
CA ALA A 79 -0.66 -9.67 -12.66
C ALA A 79 -0.97 -10.42 -11.34
N CYS A 80 -1.75 -9.81 -10.45
CA CYS A 80 -2.27 -10.49 -9.26
C CYS A 80 -3.28 -11.56 -9.64
N HIS A 81 -4.24 -11.25 -10.51
CA HIS A 81 -5.26 -12.20 -10.97
C HIS A 81 -4.64 -13.40 -11.67
N ASP A 82 -3.67 -13.18 -12.56
CA ASP A 82 -2.94 -14.26 -13.25
C ASP A 82 -2.28 -15.19 -12.23
N ALA A 83 -1.59 -14.64 -11.23
CA ALA A 83 -0.96 -15.43 -10.18
C ALA A 83 -1.97 -16.22 -9.34
N ILE A 84 -3.15 -15.64 -9.06
CA ILE A 84 -4.25 -16.29 -8.33
C ILE A 84 -4.84 -17.43 -9.15
N PHE A 85 -5.02 -17.23 -10.46
CA PHE A 85 -5.50 -18.27 -11.37
C PHE A 85 -4.52 -19.43 -11.46
N ASP A 86 -3.23 -19.13 -11.66
CA ASP A 86 -2.17 -20.14 -11.75
C ASP A 86 -2.06 -20.96 -10.46
N TRP A 87 -2.11 -20.31 -9.29
CA TRP A 87 -2.10 -21.00 -8.00
C TRP A 87 -3.36 -21.86 -7.82
N GLY A 88 -4.54 -21.29 -8.07
CA GLY A 88 -5.80 -21.96 -7.81
C GLY A 88 -6.18 -23.02 -8.84
N ALA A 89 -5.43 -23.16 -9.94
CA ALA A 89 -5.56 -24.24 -10.91
C ALA A 89 -4.93 -25.57 -10.43
N LEU A 90 -4.09 -25.54 -9.40
CA LEU A 90 -3.33 -26.71 -8.94
C LEU A 90 -4.15 -27.69 -8.11
N ASN A 91 -5.18 -27.20 -7.41
CA ASN A 91 -5.95 -28.01 -6.47
C ASN A 91 -7.41 -27.57 -6.45
N THR A 92 -8.34 -28.52 -6.46
CA THR A 92 -9.77 -28.23 -6.35
C THR A 92 -10.14 -27.64 -4.98
N ALA A 93 -9.41 -27.99 -3.91
CA ALA A 93 -9.65 -27.45 -2.57
C ALA A 93 -9.40 -25.93 -2.47
N THR A 94 -8.60 -25.36 -3.37
CA THR A 94 -8.32 -23.91 -3.40
C THR A 94 -9.40 -23.11 -4.13
N ILE A 95 -10.38 -23.76 -4.78
CA ILE A 95 -11.41 -23.09 -5.58
C ILE A 95 -12.16 -22.00 -4.79
N PRO A 96 -12.69 -22.25 -3.58
CA PRO A 96 -13.42 -21.22 -2.84
C PRO A 96 -12.55 -20.01 -2.47
N VAL A 97 -11.28 -20.25 -2.14
CA VAL A 97 -10.31 -19.20 -1.80
C VAL A 97 -9.97 -18.38 -3.05
N LYS A 98 -9.70 -19.04 -4.17
CA LYS A 98 -9.46 -18.41 -5.48
C LYS A 98 -10.64 -17.53 -5.89
N GLU A 99 -11.86 -18.07 -5.82
CA GLU A 99 -13.08 -17.33 -6.16
C GLU A 99 -13.23 -16.10 -5.26
N ALA A 100 -13.02 -16.24 -3.94
CA ALA A 100 -13.07 -15.10 -3.03
C ALA A 100 -12.02 -14.03 -3.33
N LEU A 101 -10.81 -14.42 -3.75
CA LEU A 101 -9.75 -13.48 -4.14
C LEU A 101 -10.06 -12.71 -5.43
N LEU A 102 -10.77 -13.33 -6.37
CA LEU A 102 -11.10 -12.75 -7.69
C LEU A 102 -12.39 -11.91 -7.67
N MET A 103 -13.19 -12.01 -6.60
CA MET A 103 -14.36 -11.18 -6.41
C MET A 103 -13.96 -9.76 -5.96
N PRO A 104 -14.82 -8.75 -6.20
CA PRO A 104 -14.61 -7.42 -5.63
C PRO A 104 -14.40 -7.49 -4.11
N VAL A 105 -13.47 -6.67 -3.62
CA VAL A 105 -13.09 -6.65 -2.20
C VAL A 105 -14.32 -6.45 -1.31
N SER A 106 -14.51 -7.37 -0.37
CA SER A 106 -15.57 -7.31 0.65
C SER A 106 -14.98 -7.40 2.05
N THR A 107 -15.44 -6.53 2.94
CA THR A 107 -15.10 -6.54 4.37
C THR A 107 -15.81 -7.66 5.13
N GLU A 108 -16.80 -8.32 4.51
CA GLU A 108 -17.56 -9.42 5.07
C GLU A 108 -16.92 -10.80 4.79
N THR A 109 -15.85 -10.85 3.99
CA THR A 109 -15.18 -12.11 3.65
C THR A 109 -14.53 -12.73 4.89
N ASN A 110 -15.05 -13.87 5.32
CA ASN A 110 -14.53 -14.62 6.47
C ASN A 110 -13.35 -15.51 6.07
N TRP A 111 -12.17 -14.90 5.94
CA TRP A 111 -10.93 -15.58 5.56
C TRP A 111 -10.57 -16.78 6.45
N PRO A 112 -10.65 -16.72 7.80
CA PRO A 112 -10.36 -17.88 8.62
C PRO A 112 -11.23 -19.09 8.28
N VAL A 113 -12.53 -18.89 8.02
CA VAL A 113 -13.42 -19.99 7.64
C VAL A 113 -13.08 -20.53 6.25
N LEU A 114 -12.81 -19.66 5.26
CA LEU A 114 -12.41 -20.11 3.93
C LEU A 114 -11.11 -20.94 3.94
N LEU A 115 -10.12 -20.49 4.69
CA LEU A 115 -8.83 -21.17 4.81
C LEU A 115 -8.94 -22.48 5.60
N ASN A 116 -9.72 -22.52 6.67
CA ASN A 116 -9.97 -23.77 7.40
C ASN A 116 -10.77 -24.76 6.55
N ASN A 117 -11.78 -24.32 5.80
CA ASN A 117 -12.53 -25.19 4.90
C ASN A 117 -11.64 -25.79 3.81
N MET A 118 -10.70 -25.00 3.26
CA MET A 118 -9.69 -25.50 2.32
C MET A 118 -8.84 -26.62 2.94
N VAL A 119 -8.47 -26.50 4.22
CA VAL A 119 -7.73 -27.52 4.97
C VAL A 119 -8.60 -28.76 5.22
N GLU A 120 -9.85 -28.58 5.65
CA GLU A 120 -10.77 -29.67 5.99
C GLU A 120 -11.15 -30.52 4.77
N GLN A 121 -11.35 -29.91 3.60
CA GLN A 121 -11.67 -30.61 2.35
C GLN A 121 -10.58 -31.61 1.93
N MET A 122 -9.36 -31.46 2.43
CA MET A 122 -8.24 -32.35 2.15
C MET A 122 -8.21 -33.61 3.04
N GLY A 123 -9.09 -33.67 4.05
CA GLY A 123 -9.30 -34.82 4.94
C GLY A 123 -8.11 -35.16 5.86
N ASN A 124 -8.35 -36.09 6.80
CA ASN A 124 -7.36 -36.53 7.79
C ASN A 124 -6.13 -37.24 7.20
N ALA A 125 -6.18 -37.65 5.93
CA ALA A 125 -5.12 -38.43 5.30
C ALA A 125 -3.95 -37.56 4.76
N SER A 126 -4.05 -36.23 4.78
CA SER A 126 -3.01 -35.37 4.18
C SER A 126 -2.73 -34.06 4.93
N CYS A 127 -2.58 -34.11 6.26
CA CYS A 127 -2.20 -32.93 7.07
C CYS A 127 -1.01 -32.17 6.48
N THR A 128 0.00 -32.88 5.97
CA THR A 128 1.16 -32.28 5.28
C THR A 128 0.77 -31.48 4.04
N ARG A 129 -0.20 -31.96 3.25
CA ARG A 129 -0.65 -31.29 2.02
C ARG A 129 -1.52 -30.09 2.31
N ALA A 130 -2.41 -30.18 3.30
CA ALA A 130 -3.23 -29.04 3.70
C ALA A 130 -2.37 -27.89 4.24
N ARG A 131 -1.38 -28.21 5.07
CA ARG A 131 -0.37 -27.25 5.54
C ARG A 131 0.41 -26.64 4.39
N PHE A 132 0.89 -27.47 3.46
CA PHE A 132 1.61 -26.98 2.28
C PHE A 132 0.78 -25.95 1.48
N LEU A 133 -0.52 -26.19 1.28
CA LEU A 133 -1.39 -25.23 0.59
C LEU A 133 -1.57 -23.91 1.35
N LEU A 134 -1.63 -23.95 2.68
CA LEU A 134 -1.67 -22.74 3.50
C LEU A 134 -0.37 -21.93 3.38
N GLU A 135 0.78 -22.62 3.39
CA GLU A 135 2.08 -21.97 3.18
C GLU A 135 2.17 -21.37 1.77
N GLU A 136 1.78 -22.12 0.73
CA GLU A 136 1.70 -21.62 -0.65
C GLU A 136 0.80 -20.40 -0.77
N PHE A 137 -0.38 -20.42 -0.14
CA PHE A 137 -1.29 -19.28 -0.12
C PHE A 137 -0.65 -18.06 0.55
N LEU A 138 -0.03 -18.24 1.73
CA LEU A 138 0.66 -17.16 2.44
C LEU A 138 1.75 -16.55 1.55
N PHE A 139 2.55 -17.37 0.87
CA PHE A 139 3.63 -16.90 0.02
C PHE A 139 3.15 -16.33 -1.32
N LEU A 140 2.04 -16.78 -1.87
CA LEU A 140 1.35 -16.11 -2.96
C LEU A 140 1.05 -14.66 -2.57
N VAL A 141 0.40 -14.45 -1.42
CA VAL A 141 0.02 -13.10 -0.98
C VAL A 141 1.26 -12.25 -0.68
N THR A 142 2.22 -12.77 0.07
CA THR A 142 3.37 -11.99 0.58
C THR A 142 4.48 -11.77 -0.44
N ARG A 143 4.72 -12.70 -1.36
CA ARG A 143 5.80 -12.59 -2.35
C ARG A 143 5.32 -12.09 -3.71
N THR A 144 4.02 -12.23 -3.99
CA THR A 144 3.44 -11.81 -5.27
C THR A 144 2.41 -10.72 -5.09
N LEU A 145 1.27 -10.99 -4.45
CA LEU A 145 0.12 -10.09 -4.53
C LEU A 145 0.35 -8.73 -3.85
N LEU A 146 0.91 -8.72 -2.63
CA LEU A 146 1.22 -7.48 -1.92
C LEU A 146 2.28 -6.65 -2.66
N PRO A 147 3.43 -7.20 -3.09
CA PRO A 147 4.40 -6.44 -3.87
C PRO A 147 3.85 -5.84 -5.17
N GLU A 148 3.06 -6.58 -5.94
CA GLU A 148 2.42 -6.03 -7.16
C GLU A 148 1.53 -4.83 -6.81
N GLN A 149 0.69 -4.95 -5.77
CA GLN A 149 -0.21 -3.87 -5.36
C GLN A 149 0.51 -2.67 -4.73
N ILE A 150 1.65 -2.88 -4.06
CA ILE A 150 2.51 -1.79 -3.57
C ILE A 150 3.15 -1.06 -4.75
N ALA A 151 3.66 -1.79 -5.74
CA ALA A 151 4.24 -1.22 -6.95
C ALA A 151 3.21 -0.38 -7.73
N GLU A 152 1.98 -0.89 -7.88
CA GLU A 152 0.85 -0.19 -8.48
C GLU A 152 0.52 1.11 -7.73
N ASN A 153 0.37 1.02 -6.41
CA ASN A 153 0.07 2.18 -5.56
C ASN A 153 1.14 3.27 -5.73
N ARG A 154 2.42 2.89 -5.66
CA ARG A 154 3.53 3.83 -5.78
C ARG A 154 3.60 4.48 -7.16
N ALA A 155 3.31 3.73 -8.22
CA ALA A 155 3.25 4.28 -9.57
C ALA A 155 2.14 5.34 -9.68
N SER A 156 0.92 5.03 -9.22
CA SER A 156 -0.23 5.94 -9.22
C SER A 156 0.02 7.19 -8.38
N MET A 157 0.56 7.03 -7.16
CA MET A 157 0.93 8.15 -6.28
C MET A 157 2.04 9.02 -6.88
N GLY A 158 3.03 8.40 -7.54
CA GLY A 158 4.05 9.12 -8.28
C GLY A 158 3.47 9.99 -9.40
N ARG A 159 2.52 9.46 -10.18
CA ARG A 159 1.80 10.22 -11.23
C ARG A 159 0.99 11.37 -10.64
N LEU A 160 0.22 11.10 -9.58
CA LEU A 160 -0.55 12.11 -8.87
C LEU A 160 0.33 13.27 -8.40
N TYR A 161 1.42 12.99 -7.70
CA TYR A 161 2.32 14.02 -7.19
C TYR A 161 3.05 14.80 -8.29
N ASN A 162 3.36 14.14 -9.40
CA ASN A 162 3.90 14.80 -10.56
C ASN A 162 2.88 15.73 -11.25
N ARG A 163 1.60 15.37 -11.27
CA ARG A 163 0.54 16.18 -11.88
C ARG A 163 0.10 17.33 -10.99
N LYS A 164 -0.06 17.08 -9.69
CA LYS A 164 -0.58 18.01 -8.68
C LYS A 164 0.51 18.52 -7.73
N LYS A 165 1.62 19.02 -8.28
CA LYS A 165 2.79 19.48 -7.52
C LYS A 165 2.49 20.57 -6.48
N HIS A 166 1.46 21.38 -6.75
CA HIS A 166 1.06 22.52 -5.94
C HIS A 166 0.06 22.18 -4.83
N LEU A 167 -0.56 20.99 -4.86
CA LEU A 167 -1.45 20.58 -3.79
C LEU A 167 -0.63 20.44 -2.50
N ALA A 168 -1.07 21.15 -1.46
CA ALA A 168 -0.55 21.04 -0.11
C ALA A 168 -1.03 19.75 0.59
N ILE A 169 -1.92 19.00 -0.06
CA ILE A 169 -2.44 17.73 0.44
C ILE A 169 -1.28 16.74 0.53
N ARG A 170 -1.02 16.27 1.74
CA ARG A 170 -0.10 15.16 2.02
C ARG A 170 -0.90 13.87 1.97
N LEU A 171 -0.99 13.28 0.78
CA LEU A 171 -1.56 11.94 0.63
C LEU A 171 -0.46 10.93 0.96
N MET A 172 -0.51 10.35 2.14
CA MET A 172 0.49 9.35 2.50
C MET A 172 0.31 8.13 1.61
N LEU A 173 1.40 7.43 1.33
CA LEU A 173 1.32 6.16 0.61
C LEU A 173 0.38 5.27 1.42
N ARG A 174 -0.73 4.87 0.83
CA ARG A 174 -1.83 4.29 1.62
C ARG A 174 -1.43 2.96 2.23
N TYR A 175 -0.51 2.22 1.60
CA TYR A 175 0.07 1.03 2.20
C TYR A 175 0.91 1.31 3.46
N ASP A 176 1.52 2.50 3.59
CA ASP A 176 2.21 2.92 4.82
C ASP A 176 1.22 3.24 5.95
N MET A 177 -0.05 3.46 5.65
CA MET A 177 -1.09 3.74 6.65
C MET A 177 -1.81 2.50 7.15
N ILE A 178 -1.58 1.35 6.50
CA ILE A 178 -2.29 0.11 6.81
C ILE A 178 -1.94 -0.39 8.22
N ARG A 179 -0.74 -0.08 8.72
CA ARG A 179 -0.32 -0.44 10.08
C ARG A 179 0.38 0.72 10.79
N GLU A 180 0.52 0.57 12.09
CA GLU A 180 1.27 1.51 12.93
C GLU A 180 2.68 1.72 12.40
N TRP A 181 3.07 3.00 12.37
CA TRP A 181 4.40 3.40 11.96
C TRP A 181 5.45 2.95 12.97
N GLY A 182 6.58 2.48 12.43
CA GLY A 182 7.77 2.20 13.19
C GLY A 182 8.27 3.49 13.83
N MET A 183 7.97 3.64 15.11
CA MET A 183 8.62 4.61 15.96
C MET A 183 10.03 4.11 16.23
N GLY A 184 10.98 5.01 16.28
CA GLY A 184 12.27 4.64 16.84
C GLY A 184 12.81 5.68 17.78
N ASP A 185 13.79 5.23 18.53
CA ASP A 185 14.27 5.94 19.70
C ASP A 185 15.35 6.93 19.25
N GLY A 186 15.03 8.21 19.36
CA GLY A 186 15.95 9.31 19.07
C GLY A 186 16.12 10.21 20.30
N PRO A 187 17.25 10.92 20.41
CA PRO A 187 17.49 11.88 21.49
C PRO A 187 16.48 13.05 21.50
N GLN A 188 15.71 13.24 20.42
CA GLN A 188 14.63 14.22 20.29
C GLN A 188 13.23 13.60 20.39
N GLY A 189 13.10 12.38 20.93
CA GLY A 189 11.83 11.66 21.08
C GLY A 189 11.58 10.62 19.99
N LYS A 190 10.43 9.92 20.10
CA LYS A 190 9.94 8.94 19.13
C LYS A 190 9.64 9.65 17.81
N ARG A 191 10.50 9.45 16.81
CA ARG A 191 10.24 9.89 15.42
C ARG A 191 9.79 8.71 14.60
N GLU A 192 9.09 8.98 13.51
CA GLU A 192 8.80 7.97 12.50
C GLU A 192 10.07 7.60 11.74
N MET A 193 10.27 6.30 11.50
CA MET A 193 11.34 5.82 10.64
C MET A 193 10.89 5.86 9.19
N SER A 194 11.65 6.56 8.35
CA SER A 194 11.39 6.62 6.90
C SER A 194 12.65 6.35 6.09
N VAL A 195 12.45 5.77 4.92
CA VAL A 195 13.50 5.44 3.95
C VAL A 195 13.27 6.26 2.68
N PRO A 196 14.28 7.02 2.22
CA PRO A 196 14.14 7.82 1.02
C PRO A 196 14.08 6.96 -0.23
N SER A 197 13.20 7.34 -1.14
CA SER A 197 13.12 6.75 -2.48
C SER A 197 14.22 7.34 -3.34
N VAL A 198 15.30 6.57 -3.53
CA VAL A 198 16.46 6.93 -4.32
C VAL A 198 16.37 6.29 -5.70
N PRO A 199 16.84 6.98 -6.77
CA PRO A 199 16.91 6.35 -8.08
C PRO A 199 17.87 5.17 -8.03
N PRO A 200 17.63 4.09 -8.80
CA PRO A 200 18.58 3.02 -8.92
C PRO A 200 19.93 3.54 -9.44
N PRO A 201 21.06 2.96 -9.02
CA PRO A 201 22.36 3.34 -9.56
C PRO A 201 22.31 3.23 -11.08
N ASN A 202 22.71 4.31 -11.77
CA ASN A 202 22.72 4.32 -13.24
C ASN A 202 23.54 3.13 -13.71
N LEU A 203 22.90 2.18 -14.40
CA LEU A 203 23.58 1.11 -15.14
C LEU A 203 24.25 1.74 -16.36
N VAL A 204 25.25 2.60 -16.13
CA VAL A 204 26.09 3.19 -17.18
C VAL A 204 26.95 2.04 -17.71
N GLY A 205 26.46 1.34 -18.73
CA GLY A 205 27.27 0.39 -19.50
C GLY A 205 26.75 -1.03 -19.64
N SER A 206 25.59 -1.41 -19.08
CA SER A 206 25.01 -2.74 -19.36
C SER A 206 24.17 -2.71 -20.63
N SER A 207 24.84 -2.40 -21.75
CA SER A 207 24.34 -2.84 -23.05
C SER A 207 24.43 -4.36 -23.09
N SER A 208 23.31 -5.00 -23.41
CA SER A 208 23.17 -6.40 -23.82
C SER A 208 22.64 -7.40 -22.78
N VAL A 209 21.57 -8.07 -23.22
CA VAL A 209 21.11 -9.41 -22.87
C VAL A 209 20.55 -9.64 -21.46
N PHE A 210 19.55 -8.87 -21.05
CA PHE A 210 18.47 -9.48 -20.26
C PHE A 210 17.20 -9.43 -21.08
N GLY A 211 16.73 -10.63 -21.43
CA GLY A 211 15.55 -10.82 -22.26
C GLY A 211 14.33 -10.12 -21.67
N GLN A 212 13.34 -9.92 -22.54
CA GLN A 212 11.96 -9.69 -22.11
C GLN A 212 11.66 -10.45 -20.81
N PRO A 213 10.92 -9.85 -19.87
CA PRO A 213 10.28 -10.64 -18.82
C PRO A 213 9.22 -11.49 -19.51
N SER A 214 9.64 -12.61 -20.11
CA SER A 214 8.76 -13.73 -20.34
C SER A 214 8.38 -14.19 -18.94
N GLY A 215 7.23 -13.70 -18.46
CA GLY A 215 6.56 -14.11 -17.22
C GLY A 215 6.10 -15.56 -17.25
N ARG A 216 6.92 -16.46 -17.81
CA ARG A 216 6.73 -17.89 -17.73
C ARG A 216 8.07 -18.47 -17.29
N PRO A 217 8.16 -19.13 -16.13
CA PRO A 217 9.40 -19.74 -15.69
C PRO A 217 9.83 -20.74 -16.76
N THR A 218 10.88 -20.42 -17.50
CA THR A 218 11.59 -21.41 -18.30
C THR A 218 12.20 -22.40 -17.31
N ASN A 219 12.00 -23.68 -17.58
CA ASN A 219 12.45 -24.84 -16.81
C ASN A 219 13.94 -24.73 -16.43
N GLY A 220 14.23 -24.03 -15.33
CA GLY A 220 15.54 -23.91 -14.75
C GLY A 220 15.85 -25.16 -13.95
N THR A 221 16.81 -25.92 -14.44
CA THR A 221 17.63 -26.96 -13.81
C THR A 221 17.18 -27.41 -12.41
N GLN A 222 16.57 -28.59 -12.37
CA GLN A 222 16.22 -29.34 -11.16
C GLN A 222 17.48 -29.67 -10.33
N ASN A 223 17.86 -28.76 -9.44
CA ASN A 223 18.77 -29.06 -8.31
C ASN A 223 17.97 -29.11 -7.00
N GLY A 224 16.80 -29.76 -7.03
CA GLY A 224 15.96 -29.99 -5.86
C GLY A 224 16.02 -31.45 -5.44
N ASN A 225 16.27 -31.69 -4.15
CA ASN A 225 16.17 -33.00 -3.50
C ASN A 225 15.00 -33.84 -4.07
N GLU A 226 15.28 -35.06 -4.52
CA GLU A 226 14.33 -36.03 -5.08
C GLU A 226 13.20 -36.48 -4.13
N ASN A 227 13.15 -35.92 -2.92
CA ASN A 227 12.15 -36.24 -1.89
C ASN A 227 11.06 -35.17 -1.70
N GLU A 228 11.10 -34.03 -2.40
CA GLU A 228 9.92 -33.15 -2.43
C GLU A 228 8.93 -33.65 -3.50
N PRO A 229 7.66 -33.90 -3.12
CA PRO A 229 6.67 -34.33 -4.08
C PRO A 229 6.52 -33.26 -5.16
N ILE A 230 6.83 -33.66 -6.40
CA ILE A 230 6.64 -32.93 -7.66
C ILE A 230 5.13 -32.70 -7.87
N LEU A 231 4.50 -31.88 -7.04
CA LEU A 231 3.04 -31.74 -6.97
C LEU A 231 2.51 -30.48 -7.65
N SER A 232 3.35 -29.58 -8.17
CA SER A 232 2.82 -28.31 -8.72
C SER A 232 3.61 -27.78 -9.90
N GLY A 233 2.92 -27.63 -11.05
CA GLY A 233 3.40 -26.83 -12.18
C GLY A 233 3.45 -25.33 -11.89
N HIS A 234 2.95 -24.89 -10.74
CA HIS A 234 3.15 -23.54 -10.22
C HIS A 234 4.45 -23.48 -9.42
N ARG A 235 5.26 -22.46 -9.72
CA ARG A 235 6.48 -22.17 -8.99
C ARG A 235 6.24 -20.95 -8.11
N ARG A 236 6.19 -21.17 -6.78
CA ARG A 236 6.20 -20.12 -5.76
C ARG A 236 7.34 -19.13 -6.08
N ARG A 237 7.04 -17.83 -6.02
CA ARG A 237 8.08 -16.79 -6.18
C ARG A 237 9.08 -16.91 -5.01
N GLU A 238 10.36 -16.86 -5.33
CA GLU A 238 11.42 -16.95 -4.32
C GLU A 238 11.42 -15.71 -3.41
N LEU A 239 11.87 -15.87 -2.16
CA LEU A 239 12.04 -14.75 -1.24
C LEU A 239 13.03 -13.76 -1.84
N MET A 240 12.67 -12.47 -1.86
CA MET A 240 13.53 -11.40 -2.33
C MET A 240 13.94 -10.51 -1.14
N PRO A 241 15.14 -10.71 -0.56
CA PRO A 241 15.58 -9.95 0.62
C PRO A 241 15.61 -8.43 0.39
N ASN A 242 15.83 -8.02 -0.86
CA ASN A 242 15.83 -6.63 -1.31
C ASN A 242 14.47 -6.18 -1.88
N VAL A 243 13.36 -6.83 -1.48
CA VAL A 243 12.00 -6.48 -1.95
C VAL A 243 11.65 -5.02 -1.69
N TRP A 244 11.94 -4.52 -0.48
CA TRP A 244 11.66 -3.12 -0.14
C TRP A 244 12.50 -2.13 -0.94
N PRO A 245 13.85 -2.22 -0.98
CA PRO A 245 14.66 -1.40 -1.87
C PRO A 245 14.14 -1.38 -3.32
N THR A 246 13.70 -2.54 -3.83
CA THR A 246 13.15 -2.68 -5.17
C THR A 246 11.83 -1.93 -5.34
N LEU A 247 10.87 -2.14 -4.43
CA LEU A 247 9.55 -1.50 -4.48
C LEU A 247 9.62 0.02 -4.29
N ILE A 248 10.54 0.50 -3.44
CA ILE A 248 10.62 1.93 -3.09
C ILE A 248 11.58 2.72 -3.98
N ALA A 249 12.30 2.05 -4.88
CA ALA A 249 13.19 2.71 -5.83
C ALA A 249 12.45 3.82 -6.60
N ALA A 250 13.07 4.99 -6.70
CA ALA A 250 12.54 6.04 -7.54
C ALA A 250 12.72 5.66 -9.03
N PRO A 251 11.94 6.25 -9.95
CA PRO A 251 12.17 6.08 -11.39
C PRO A 251 13.61 6.44 -11.78
N GLN A 252 14.06 5.96 -12.95
CA GLN A 252 15.35 6.37 -13.50
C GLN A 252 15.41 7.89 -13.64
N GLY A 253 16.50 8.52 -13.15
CA GLY A 253 16.62 9.98 -13.06
C GLY A 253 15.99 10.61 -11.81
N GLY A 254 15.26 9.84 -11.01
CA GLY A 254 14.65 10.27 -9.75
C GLY A 254 13.33 11.04 -9.94
N TYR A 255 12.77 11.53 -8.83
CA TYR A 255 11.57 12.37 -8.88
C TYR A 255 11.91 13.81 -9.28
N PRO A 256 11.01 14.50 -10.02
CA PRO A 256 11.33 15.79 -10.63
C PRO A 256 11.47 16.94 -9.63
N THR A 257 10.93 16.83 -8.42
CA THR A 257 11.06 17.85 -7.38
C THR A 257 11.38 17.25 -6.02
N LEU A 258 12.02 18.04 -5.16
CA LEU A 258 12.25 17.68 -3.76
C LEU A 258 10.94 17.35 -3.04
N GLY A 259 9.87 18.11 -3.31
CA GLY A 259 8.56 17.87 -2.70
C GLY A 259 7.97 16.51 -3.07
N VAL A 260 8.06 16.09 -4.34
CA VAL A 260 7.63 14.75 -4.74
C VAL A 260 8.51 13.69 -4.08
N ARG A 261 9.83 13.88 -4.08
CA ARG A 261 10.78 12.95 -3.43
C ARG A 261 10.48 12.76 -1.95
N ASP A 262 10.17 13.84 -1.24
CA ASP A 262 9.87 13.80 0.19
C ASP A 262 8.53 13.13 0.49
N ARG A 263 7.54 13.27 -0.39
CA ARG A 263 6.23 12.62 -0.27
C ARG A 263 6.24 11.14 -0.69
N MET A 264 7.19 10.75 -1.53
CA MET A 264 7.36 9.37 -1.98
C MET A 264 8.26 8.53 -1.05
N LYS A 265 8.71 9.06 0.09
CA LYS A 265 9.46 8.28 1.09
C LYS A 265 8.59 7.13 1.61
N HIS A 266 9.22 6.01 1.89
CA HIS A 266 8.59 4.86 2.55
C HIS A 266 8.65 5.03 4.05
N TYR A 267 7.53 4.93 4.76
CA TYR A 267 7.53 4.87 6.22
C TYR A 267 7.58 3.41 6.64
N ILE A 268 8.52 3.06 7.52
CA ILE A 268 8.69 1.68 7.95
C ILE A 268 7.47 1.27 8.79
N THR A 269 6.81 0.18 8.44
CA THR A 269 5.60 -0.29 9.14
C THR A 269 5.70 -1.76 9.55
N GLY A 270 4.68 -2.24 10.26
CA GLY A 270 4.51 -3.67 10.52
C GLY A 270 4.19 -4.52 9.28
N LEU A 271 3.79 -3.91 8.15
CA LEU A 271 3.58 -4.62 6.87
C LEU A 271 4.90 -5.14 6.32
N ASP A 272 5.99 -4.43 6.62
CA ASP A 272 7.31 -4.64 6.05
C ASP A 272 7.87 -6.03 6.37
N LYS A 273 7.51 -6.55 7.55
CA LYS A 273 7.87 -7.89 7.99
C LYS A 273 7.19 -8.99 7.16
N TYR A 274 5.99 -8.74 6.64
CA TYR A 274 5.25 -9.76 5.87
C TYR A 274 5.98 -10.13 4.58
N LEU A 275 6.59 -9.15 3.91
CA LEU A 275 7.32 -9.35 2.66
C LEU A 275 8.67 -10.05 2.88
N LEU A 276 9.09 -10.24 4.14
CA LEU A 276 10.37 -10.83 4.52
C LEU A 276 10.22 -12.17 5.25
N LEU A 277 9.01 -12.73 5.28
CA LEU A 277 8.77 -14.04 5.87
C LEU A 277 9.54 -15.13 5.11
N THR A 278 10.38 -15.85 5.86
CA THR A 278 11.18 -16.97 5.36
C THR A 278 10.38 -18.26 5.38
N ASP A 279 10.74 -19.22 4.51
CA ASP A 279 10.14 -20.55 4.50
C ASP A 279 10.37 -21.25 5.86
N GLU A 280 11.55 -21.07 6.46
CA GLU A 280 11.92 -21.64 7.75
C GLU A 280 11.08 -21.09 8.91
N GLU A 281 10.85 -19.78 8.94
CA GLU A 281 10.03 -19.12 9.96
C GLU A 281 8.59 -19.62 9.90
N VAL A 282 7.99 -19.63 8.69
CA VAL A 282 6.61 -20.06 8.49
C VAL A 282 6.44 -21.55 8.79
N ARG A 283 7.42 -22.38 8.44
CA ARG A 283 7.40 -23.82 8.73
C ARG A 283 7.36 -24.13 10.24
N GLN A 284 7.82 -23.22 11.09
CA GLN A 284 7.77 -23.38 12.55
C GLN A 284 6.42 -22.99 13.16
N TRP A 285 5.55 -22.31 12.42
CA TRP A 285 4.26 -21.87 12.95
C TRP A 285 3.27 -23.01 13.08
N GLU A 286 2.50 -23.04 14.16
CA GLU A 286 1.35 -23.94 14.26
C GLU A 286 0.29 -23.59 13.22
N ASP A 287 -0.49 -24.58 12.77
CA ASP A 287 -1.51 -24.38 11.72
C ASP A 287 -2.51 -23.26 12.07
N LYS A 288 -2.92 -23.16 13.34
CA LYS A 288 -3.81 -22.09 13.81
C LYS A 288 -3.19 -20.70 13.65
N VAL A 289 -1.90 -20.59 13.94
CA VAL A 289 -1.13 -19.35 13.81
C VAL A 289 -0.96 -19.00 12.33
N LEU A 290 -0.67 -20.00 11.49
CA LEU A 290 -0.58 -19.85 10.04
C LEU A 290 -1.89 -19.35 9.42
N VAL A 291 -3.03 -19.95 9.77
CA VAL A 291 -4.36 -19.50 9.31
C VAL A 291 -4.65 -18.07 9.77
N ALA A 292 -4.34 -17.74 11.02
CA ALA A 292 -4.58 -16.40 11.56
C ALA A 292 -3.74 -15.34 10.82
N TRP A 293 -2.44 -15.57 10.62
CA TRP A 293 -1.58 -14.66 9.88
C TRP A 293 -1.97 -14.56 8.41
N ALA A 294 -2.20 -15.69 7.73
CA ALA A 294 -2.63 -15.70 6.35
C ALA A 294 -3.93 -14.90 6.14
N SER A 295 -4.90 -15.07 7.04
CA SER A 295 -6.16 -14.31 7.04
C SER A 295 -5.94 -12.80 7.23
N GLN A 296 -5.07 -12.40 8.16
CA GLN A 296 -4.77 -10.99 8.39
C GLN A 296 -4.04 -10.35 7.21
N ILE A 297 -3.11 -11.07 6.60
CA ILE A 297 -2.25 -10.59 5.52
C ILE A 297 -3.06 -10.42 4.22
N VAL A 298 -3.94 -11.37 3.89
CA VAL A 298 -4.82 -11.24 2.71
C VAL A 298 -5.81 -10.08 2.85
N LEU A 299 -6.28 -9.79 4.07
CA LEU A 299 -7.08 -8.59 4.32
C LEU A 299 -6.31 -7.29 4.02
N GLN A 300 -5.02 -7.24 4.37
CA GLN A 300 -4.19 -6.07 4.02
C GLN A 300 -4.05 -5.90 2.51
N TRP A 301 -3.89 -7.01 1.79
CA TRP A 301 -3.86 -6.99 0.34
C TRP A 301 -5.18 -6.49 -0.25
N GLN A 302 -6.33 -7.00 0.22
CA GLN A 302 -7.65 -6.55 -0.22
C GLN A 302 -7.87 -5.05 0.01
N TRP A 303 -7.51 -4.53 1.18
CA TRP A 303 -7.61 -3.09 1.46
C TRP A 303 -6.73 -2.27 0.52
N LEU A 304 -5.54 -2.77 0.19
CA LEU A 304 -4.67 -2.12 -0.78
C LEU A 304 -5.27 -2.11 -2.19
N CYS A 305 -5.87 -3.22 -2.64
CA CYS A 305 -6.59 -3.28 -3.92
C CYS A 305 -7.72 -2.23 -3.97
N GLN A 306 -8.59 -2.19 -2.95
CA GLN A 306 -9.70 -1.22 -2.90
C GLN A 306 -9.19 0.23 -2.90
N SER A 307 -8.09 0.47 -2.18
CA SER A 307 -7.42 1.76 -2.16
C SER A 307 -6.85 2.15 -3.52
N ASN A 308 -6.20 1.22 -4.23
CA ASN A 308 -5.66 1.45 -5.57
C ASN A 308 -6.77 1.73 -6.57
N GLN A 309 -7.86 0.97 -6.53
CA GLN A 309 -9.04 1.19 -7.36
C GLN A 309 -9.64 2.60 -7.15
N THR A 310 -9.68 3.07 -5.90
CA THR A 310 -10.13 4.45 -5.59
C THR A 310 -9.21 5.50 -6.24
N LEU A 311 -7.90 5.30 -6.18
CA LEU A 311 -6.94 6.20 -6.81
C LEU A 311 -7.05 6.17 -8.33
N GLU A 312 -7.29 5.00 -8.93
CA GLU A 312 -7.51 4.87 -10.37
C GLU A 312 -8.75 5.66 -10.81
N TYR A 313 -9.87 5.55 -10.10
CA TYR A 313 -11.07 6.34 -10.40
C TYR A 313 -10.81 7.86 -10.34
N MET A 314 -10.07 8.31 -9.33
CA MET A 314 -9.66 9.71 -9.23
C MET A 314 -8.72 10.13 -10.36
N GLU A 315 -7.83 9.23 -10.82
CA GLU A 315 -6.93 9.49 -11.94
C GLU A 315 -7.71 9.74 -13.24
N VAL A 316 -8.73 8.92 -13.50
CA VAL A 316 -9.64 9.08 -14.66
C VAL A 316 -10.34 10.44 -14.61
N GLY A 317 -10.78 10.87 -13.43
CA GLY A 317 -11.35 12.20 -13.19
C GLY A 317 -10.32 13.34 -13.17
N GLY A 318 -9.07 13.10 -13.60
CA GLY A 318 -8.03 14.13 -13.65
C GLY A 318 -7.60 14.67 -12.27
N TRP A 319 -7.98 13.96 -11.20
CA TRP A 319 -7.81 14.36 -9.81
C TRP A 319 -8.54 15.65 -9.43
N GLU A 320 -9.62 16.00 -10.13
CA GLU A 320 -10.38 17.23 -9.91
C GLU A 320 -11.01 17.28 -8.51
N GLU A 321 -11.40 16.13 -7.97
CA GLU A 321 -11.92 16.00 -6.59
C GLU A 321 -10.93 16.49 -5.51
N LEU A 322 -9.63 16.56 -5.83
CA LEU A 322 -8.58 17.02 -4.93
C LEU A 322 -8.28 18.54 -5.04
N ASP A 323 -8.88 19.25 -6.00
CA ASP A 323 -8.66 20.69 -6.21
C ASP A 323 -9.52 21.58 -5.29
N GLY A 324 -10.47 20.99 -4.56
CA GLY A 324 -11.27 21.70 -3.55
C GLY A 324 -10.44 22.19 -2.38
N ARG A 325 -10.95 23.17 -1.63
CA ARG A 325 -10.33 23.56 -0.34
C ARG A 325 -10.31 22.34 0.58
N ALA A 326 -9.34 22.25 1.49
CA ALA A 326 -9.25 21.14 2.45
C ALA A 326 -10.55 20.95 3.27
N GLU A 327 -11.34 22.01 3.43
CA GLU A 327 -12.67 22.01 4.08
C GLU A 327 -13.81 21.48 3.19
N GLU A 328 -13.62 21.47 1.87
CA GLU A 328 -14.56 20.99 0.85
C GLU A 328 -14.19 19.57 0.36
N CYS A 329 -12.99 19.08 0.72
CA CYS A 329 -12.52 17.74 0.42
C CYS A 329 -13.08 16.75 1.44
N GLU A 330 -14.11 16.00 1.07
CA GLU A 330 -14.73 14.96 1.91
C GLU A 330 -13.72 13.91 2.43
N TRP A 331 -12.59 13.75 1.73
CA TRP A 331 -11.50 12.83 2.08
C TRP A 331 -10.52 13.34 3.15
N ILE A 332 -10.52 14.64 3.48
CA ILE A 332 -9.55 15.29 4.38
C ILE A 332 -10.18 15.77 5.68
N ALA A 333 -11.51 15.90 5.72
CA ALA A 333 -12.21 16.35 6.91
C ALA A 333 -12.15 15.30 8.02
N GLU A 334 -11.12 15.35 8.86
CA GLU A 334 -11.25 14.95 10.26
C GLU A 334 -12.54 15.61 10.77
N LYS A 335 -13.52 14.80 11.19
CA LYS A 335 -14.71 15.29 11.87
C LYS A 335 -14.24 16.13 13.05
N LYS A 336 -14.17 17.45 12.88
CA LYS A 336 -14.10 18.39 13.99
C LYS A 336 -15.44 18.24 14.70
N GLU A 337 -15.51 17.33 15.66
CA GLU A 337 -16.54 17.42 16.69
C GLU A 337 -16.35 18.76 17.36
N VAL A 338 -17.22 19.70 16.99
CA VAL A 338 -17.29 21.01 17.62
C VAL A 338 -17.82 20.80 19.03
N THR A 339 -16.92 20.48 19.95
CA THR A 339 -17.20 20.51 21.39
C THR A 339 -17.34 21.97 21.79
N THR A 340 -18.52 22.53 21.52
CA THR A 340 -18.90 23.85 22.01
C THR A 340 -19.18 23.71 23.51
N VAL A 341 -18.14 23.78 24.32
CA VAL A 341 -18.29 23.92 25.77
C VAL A 341 -18.82 25.32 26.02
N LYS A 342 -20.16 25.45 26.12
CA LYS A 342 -20.82 26.66 26.62
C LYS A 342 -20.45 26.82 28.09
N GLY A 343 -19.47 27.68 28.37
CA GLY A 343 -19.21 28.18 29.72
C GLY A 343 -20.41 28.98 30.21
N VAL A 344 -21.18 28.40 31.13
CA VAL A 344 -22.19 29.11 31.92
C VAL A 344 -21.44 29.95 32.95
N LYS A 345 -21.41 31.27 32.75
CA LYS A 345 -21.07 32.22 33.82
C LYS A 345 -22.30 32.36 34.71
N ASN A 346 -22.25 31.79 35.91
CA ASN A 346 -23.12 32.20 36.99
C ASN A 346 -22.64 33.56 37.49
N VAL A 347 -23.50 34.56 37.38
CA VAL A 347 -23.37 35.84 38.08
C VAL A 347 -24.12 35.65 39.40
N GLU A 348 -23.38 35.69 40.51
CA GLU A 348 -23.95 35.92 41.84
C GLU A 348 -24.32 37.41 41.93
N GLU A 349 -25.60 37.70 42.16
CA GLU A 349 -26.05 38.99 42.67
C GLU A 349 -26.40 38.82 44.16
N THR A 350 -25.79 39.69 44.94
CA THR A 350 -26.02 40.04 46.35
C THR A 350 -27.38 40.63 46.62
#